data_AF-L9W8C1-F1
#
_entry.id   AF-L9W8C1-F1
#
_cell.length_a   1.000
_cell.length_b   1.000
_cell.length_c   1.000
_cell.angle_alpha   90.00
_cell.angle_beta   90.00
_cell.angle_gamma   90.00
#
_symmetry.space_group_name_H-M   'P 1'
#
loop_
_entity.id
_entity.type
_entity.pdbx_description
1 polymer ?
#
loop_
_entity_poly.entity_id
_entity_poly.type
_entity_poly.pdbx_seq_one_letter_code
_entity_poly.pdbx_strand_id
1 'polypeptide(L)'
;MLNWLPTKREPEPDLESASPALLRRRAVATVIDLAVCYFVIETAILAVLMVAFTDFFVAPNSDAFALSIVGLVPIYLLYTFCFEWRYTRTPGKKRMGLLVVEADGSRLGLRTAAVRNIVRYVDWLPAGYAVGWLLARRSSTGKRLGDRLAGTLVVRPVTTADPLYTTERERYDVEDGSTKTTERQ
;
A
#
# COMPACT_ATOMS: atom_id res chain seq x y z
N MET A 1 -17.14 9.03 7.34
CA MET A 1 -16.53 8.18 8.40
C MET A 1 -15.60 7.07 7.89
N LEU A 2 -15.50 6.77 6.58
CA LEU A 2 -14.68 5.65 6.06
C LEU A 2 -13.37 6.08 5.35
N ASN A 3 -12.65 7.08 5.88
CA ASN A 3 -11.44 7.62 5.23
C ASN A 3 -10.20 6.68 5.27
N TRP A 4 -10.30 5.50 5.88
CA TRP A 4 -9.20 4.56 6.06
C TRP A 4 -9.02 3.57 4.89
N LEU A 5 -10.03 3.39 4.02
CA LEU A 5 -9.94 2.51 2.86
C LEU A 5 -9.30 3.20 1.65
N PRO A 6 -8.40 2.53 0.91
CA PRO A 6 -7.86 3.05 -0.34
C PRO A 6 -8.96 3.40 -1.36
N THR A 7 -8.79 4.53 -2.03
CA THR A 7 -9.71 5.06 -3.06
C THR A 7 -9.02 5.04 -4.42
N LYS A 8 -9.78 5.06 -5.51
CA LYS A 8 -9.18 5.11 -6.87
C LYS A 8 -8.37 6.39 -7.12
N ARG A 9 -8.71 7.50 -6.44
CA ARG A 9 -7.91 8.73 -6.45
C ARG A 9 -6.60 8.46 -5.72
N GLU A 10 -5.53 8.42 -6.47
CA GLU A 10 -4.18 8.21 -5.97
C GLU A 10 -3.52 9.57 -5.81
N PRO A 11 -2.99 9.89 -4.61
CA PRO A 11 -2.22 11.10 -4.43
C PRO A 11 -0.97 11.07 -5.30
N GLU A 12 -0.49 12.25 -5.69
CA GLU A 12 0.75 12.39 -6.41
C GLU A 12 1.93 11.85 -5.59
N PRO A 13 2.78 10.97 -6.15
CA PRO A 13 3.90 10.38 -5.44
C PRO A 13 5.11 11.33 -5.38
N ASP A 14 5.65 11.54 -4.18
CA ASP A 14 6.92 12.23 -3.97
C ASP A 14 8.08 11.22 -4.06
N LEU A 15 8.76 11.14 -5.21
CA LEU A 15 9.85 10.18 -5.42
C LEU A 15 11.07 10.45 -4.53
N GLU A 16 11.30 11.71 -4.14
CA GLU A 16 12.43 12.10 -3.29
C GLU A 16 12.24 11.63 -1.84
N SER A 17 11.00 11.40 -1.42
CA SER A 17 10.70 10.86 -0.09
C SER A 17 11.20 9.43 0.15
N ALA A 18 11.61 8.72 -0.91
CA ALA A 18 12.09 7.34 -0.80
C ALA A 18 13.38 7.25 0.02
N SER A 19 13.26 6.72 1.23
CA SER A 19 14.37 6.64 2.18
C SER A 19 14.27 5.42 3.10
N PRO A 20 15.38 4.99 3.71
CA PRO A 20 15.39 3.89 4.69
C PRO A 20 14.53 4.21 5.92
N ALA A 21 14.30 5.49 6.22
CA ALA A 21 13.42 5.93 7.30
C ALA A 21 11.97 5.44 7.14
N LEU A 22 11.53 5.16 5.90
CA LEU A 22 10.21 4.60 5.63
C LEU A 22 10.09 3.12 6.05
N LEU A 23 11.19 2.40 6.28
CA LEU A 23 11.15 0.99 6.71
C LEU A 23 10.35 0.79 8.00
N ARG A 24 10.50 1.70 8.97
CA ARG A 24 9.71 1.67 10.21
C ARG A 24 8.22 1.83 9.93
N ARG A 25 7.86 2.80 9.08
CA ARG A 25 6.46 3.03 8.69
C ARG A 25 5.89 1.83 7.92
N ARG A 26 6.70 1.19 7.08
CA ARG A 26 6.34 -0.05 6.38
C ARG A 26 6.12 -1.21 7.36
N ALA A 27 6.92 -1.33 8.42
CA ALA A 27 6.74 -2.35 9.44
C ALA A 27 5.41 -2.17 10.19
N VAL A 28 5.11 -0.94 10.63
CA VAL A 28 3.82 -0.62 11.27
C VAL A 28 2.65 -0.87 10.32
N ALA A 29 2.77 -0.48 9.05
CA ALA A 29 1.76 -0.77 8.04
C ALA A 29 1.53 -2.28 7.88
N THR A 30 2.61 -3.08 7.82
CA THR A 30 2.53 -4.55 7.76
C THR A 30 1.81 -5.12 8.98
N VAL A 31 2.07 -4.63 10.19
CA VAL A 31 1.36 -5.09 11.40
C VAL A 31 -0.13 -4.78 11.32
N ILE A 32 -0.50 -3.58 10.86
CA ILE A 32 -1.91 -3.21 10.68
C ILE A 32 -2.58 -4.13 9.64
N ASP A 33 -1.93 -4.34 8.50
CA ASP A 33 -2.47 -5.18 7.44
C ASP A 33 -2.57 -6.66 7.86
N LEU A 34 -1.62 -7.17 8.64
CA LEU A 34 -1.69 -8.52 9.23
C LEU A 34 -2.85 -8.64 10.22
N ALA A 35 -3.06 -7.64 11.08
CA ALA A 35 -4.19 -7.63 11.99
C ALA A 35 -5.52 -7.64 11.22
N VAL A 36 -5.63 -6.88 10.13
CA VAL A 36 -6.81 -6.92 9.23
C VAL A 36 -6.97 -8.32 8.62
N CYS A 37 -5.89 -8.92 8.11
CA CYS A 37 -5.97 -10.26 7.51
C CYS A 37 -6.41 -11.31 8.54
N TYR A 38 -5.84 -11.31 9.74
CA TYR A 38 -6.16 -12.26 10.79
C TYR A 38 -7.58 -12.07 11.33
N PHE A 39 -7.89 -10.88 11.88
CA PHE A 39 -9.15 -10.63 12.60
C PHE A 39 -10.37 -10.43 11.71
N VAL A 40 -10.20 -10.19 10.41
CA VAL A 40 -11.34 -9.96 9.51
C VAL A 40 -11.46 -11.05 8.46
N ILE A 41 -10.37 -11.37 7.77
CA ILE A 41 -10.42 -12.24 6.59
C ILE A 41 -10.29 -13.71 7.02
N GLU A 42 -9.22 -14.04 7.71
CA GLU A 42 -8.91 -15.42 8.10
C GLU A 42 -9.92 -15.97 9.09
N THR A 43 -10.24 -15.23 10.14
CA THR A 43 -11.29 -15.63 11.10
C THR A 43 -12.65 -15.88 10.44
N ALA A 44 -13.04 -15.07 9.45
CA ALA A 44 -14.28 -15.32 8.69
C ALA A 44 -14.19 -16.61 7.86
N ILE A 45 -13.05 -16.85 7.20
CA ILE A 45 -12.80 -18.09 6.45
C ILE A 45 -12.81 -19.30 7.39
N LEU A 46 -12.08 -19.23 8.51
CA LEU A 46 -12.01 -20.30 9.51
C LEU A 46 -13.37 -20.58 10.16
N ALA A 47 -14.20 -19.56 10.39
CA ALA A 47 -15.56 -19.76 10.89
C ALA A 47 -16.41 -20.60 9.90
N VAL A 48 -16.32 -20.30 8.60
CA VAL A 48 -17.00 -21.10 7.57
C VAL A 48 -16.43 -22.52 7.49
N LEU A 49 -15.09 -22.66 7.53
CA LEU A 49 -14.44 -23.97 7.51
C LEU A 49 -14.75 -24.79 8.76
N MET A 50 -14.89 -24.18 9.93
CA MET A 50 -15.24 -24.85 11.17
C MET A 50 -16.64 -25.48 11.11
N VAL A 51 -17.59 -24.79 10.47
CA VAL A 51 -18.94 -25.34 10.23
C VAL A 51 -18.89 -26.48 9.21
N ALA A 52 -18.09 -26.34 8.15
CA ALA A 52 -17.99 -27.36 7.10
C ALA A 52 -17.19 -28.62 7.52
N PHE A 53 -16.21 -28.46 8.41
CA PHE A 53 -15.24 -29.49 8.81
C PHE A 53 -15.17 -29.64 10.32
N THR A 54 -16.32 -29.66 11.00
CA THR A 54 -16.38 -29.59 12.48
C THR A 54 -15.50 -30.64 13.15
N ASP A 55 -15.55 -31.91 12.71
CA ASP A 55 -14.77 -33.01 13.27
C ASP A 55 -13.27 -32.75 13.26
N PHE A 56 -12.75 -32.12 12.19
CA PHE A 56 -11.34 -31.73 12.11
C PHE A 56 -10.98 -30.66 13.13
N PHE A 57 -11.84 -29.64 13.29
CA PHE A 57 -11.56 -28.50 14.17
C PHE A 57 -11.74 -28.79 15.66
N VAL A 58 -12.62 -29.73 16.04
CA VAL A 58 -12.85 -30.10 17.45
C VAL A 58 -12.00 -31.27 17.93
N ALA A 59 -11.28 -31.94 17.02
CA ALA A 59 -10.43 -33.08 17.39
C ALA A 59 -9.34 -32.67 18.42
N PRO A 60 -9.07 -33.49 19.46
CA PRO A 60 -8.09 -33.18 20.51
C PRO A 60 -6.66 -32.92 20.01
N ASN A 61 -6.29 -33.52 18.87
CA ASN A 61 -4.98 -33.37 18.23
C ASN A 61 -5.11 -32.66 16.87
N SER A 62 -6.05 -31.73 16.75
CA SER A 62 -6.28 -31.02 15.49
C SER A 62 -5.10 -30.12 15.14
N ASP A 63 -4.74 -30.11 13.86
CA ASP A 63 -3.77 -29.18 13.29
C ASP A 63 -4.40 -27.81 12.99
N ALA A 64 -5.57 -27.49 13.54
CA ALA A 64 -6.32 -26.26 13.24
C ALA A 64 -5.52 -24.99 13.52
N PHE A 65 -4.72 -24.98 14.59
CA PHE A 65 -3.82 -23.86 14.90
C PHE A 65 -2.70 -23.73 13.86
N ALA A 66 -2.07 -24.84 13.47
CA ALA A 66 -1.04 -24.84 12.45
C ALA A 66 -1.60 -24.40 11.09
N LEU A 67 -2.81 -24.87 10.74
CA LEU A 67 -3.55 -24.46 9.55
C LEU A 67 -3.82 -22.96 9.53
N SER A 68 -4.19 -22.35 10.67
CA SER A 68 -4.34 -20.90 10.79
C SER A 68 -3.02 -20.17 10.50
N ILE A 69 -1.94 -20.52 11.22
CA ILE A 69 -0.63 -19.88 11.02
C ILE A 69 -0.15 -19.98 9.57
N VAL A 70 -0.27 -21.17 8.96
CA VAL A 70 0.15 -21.40 7.57
C VAL A 70 -0.78 -20.69 6.59
N GLY A 71 -2.09 -20.67 6.86
CA GLY A 71 -3.11 -20.03 6.03
C GLY A 71 -3.03 -18.51 6.00
N LEU A 72 -2.57 -17.87 7.08
CA LEU A 72 -2.42 -16.41 7.14
C LEU A 72 -1.46 -15.86 6.08
N VAL A 73 -0.38 -16.58 5.76
CA VAL A 73 0.64 -16.14 4.79
C VAL A 73 0.07 -15.91 3.39
N PRO A 74 -0.56 -16.90 2.71
CA PRO A 74 -1.15 -16.70 1.40
C PRO A 74 -2.31 -15.68 1.42
N ILE A 75 -3.10 -15.63 2.49
CA ILE A 75 -4.16 -14.62 2.66
C ILE A 75 -3.57 -13.21 2.65
N TYR A 76 -2.54 -12.97 3.46
CA TYR A 76 -1.86 -11.68 3.56
C TYR A 76 -1.23 -11.24 2.23
N LEU A 77 -0.62 -12.19 1.53
CA LEU A 77 0.01 -11.93 0.23
C LEU A 77 -1.02 -11.61 -0.84
N LEU A 78 -2.11 -12.38 -0.93
CA LEU A 78 -3.19 -12.11 -1.87
C LEU A 78 -3.85 -10.76 -1.58
N TYR A 79 -4.15 -10.48 -0.32
CA TYR A 79 -4.64 -9.18 0.14
C TYR A 79 -3.71 -8.05 -0.32
N THR A 80 -2.40 -8.15 -0.06
CA THR A 80 -1.47 -7.08 -0.42
C THR A 80 -1.42 -6.89 -1.93
N PHE A 81 -1.36 -7.98 -2.70
CA PHE A 81 -1.36 -7.95 -4.16
C PHE A 81 -2.60 -7.25 -4.72
N CYS A 82 -3.80 -7.67 -4.29
CA CYS A 82 -5.05 -7.09 -4.77
C CYS A 82 -5.13 -5.59 -4.47
N PHE A 83 -4.73 -5.16 -3.27
CA PHE A 83 -4.75 -3.75 -2.89
C PHE A 83 -3.68 -2.92 -3.60
N GLU A 84 -2.45 -3.42 -3.71
CA GLU A 84 -1.36 -2.70 -4.38
C GLU A 84 -1.62 -2.56 -5.88
N TRP A 85 -2.09 -3.63 -6.55
CA TRP A 85 -2.45 -3.56 -7.95
C TRP A 85 -3.61 -2.58 -8.20
N ARG A 86 -4.60 -2.57 -7.30
CA ARG A 86 -5.84 -1.81 -7.53
C ARG A 86 -5.80 -0.35 -7.06
N TYR A 87 -4.99 -0.05 -6.05
CA TYR A 87 -5.00 1.23 -5.34
C TYR A 87 -3.62 1.76 -4.97
N THR A 88 -2.53 1.13 -5.43
CA THR A 88 -1.11 1.46 -5.10
C THR A 88 -0.74 1.40 -3.62
N ARG A 89 -1.68 1.06 -2.72
CA ARG A 89 -1.46 0.96 -1.28
C ARG A 89 -2.51 0.09 -0.61
N THR A 90 -2.09 -0.56 0.47
CA THR A 90 -2.97 -1.25 1.42
C THR A 90 -3.58 -0.27 2.43
N PRO A 91 -4.67 -0.61 3.11
CA PRO A 91 -5.21 0.14 4.25
C PRO A 91 -4.17 0.53 5.32
N GLY A 92 -3.29 -0.39 5.72
CA GLY A 92 -2.20 -0.11 6.66
C GLY A 92 -1.23 0.93 6.10
N LYS A 93 -0.85 0.81 4.83
CA LYS A 93 0.01 1.80 4.14
C LYS A 93 -0.67 3.15 4.00
N LYS A 94 -1.97 3.19 3.72
CA LYS A 94 -2.75 4.43 3.68
C LYS A 94 -2.68 5.16 5.02
N ARG A 95 -2.88 4.44 6.13
CA ARG A 95 -2.75 5.03 7.49
C ARG A 95 -1.35 5.55 7.77
N MET A 96 -0.32 4.88 7.26
CA MET A 96 1.07 5.31 7.43
C MET A 96 1.53 6.40 6.45
N GLY A 97 0.65 6.83 5.53
CA GLY A 97 0.94 7.83 4.50
C GLY A 97 1.95 7.31 3.47
N LEU A 98 1.75 6.07 3.00
CA LEU A 98 2.63 5.40 2.06
C LEU A 98 1.90 5.02 0.76
N LEU A 99 2.65 5.05 -0.32
CA LEU A 99 2.26 4.68 -1.69
C LEU A 99 3.31 3.72 -2.26
N VAL A 100 2.89 2.82 -3.13
CA VAL A 100 3.77 1.94 -3.89
C VAL A 100 3.63 2.26 -5.36
N VAL A 101 4.71 2.72 -5.97
CA VAL A 101 4.76 3.14 -7.37
C VAL A 101 5.88 2.42 -8.10
N GLU A 102 5.86 2.47 -9.42
CA GLU A 102 7.01 2.05 -10.23
C GLU A 102 8.16 3.04 -10.06
N ALA A 103 9.36 2.68 -10.52
CA ALA A 103 10.56 3.50 -10.34
C ALA A 103 10.46 4.90 -10.99
N ASP A 104 9.62 5.04 -12.02
CA ASP A 104 9.32 6.30 -12.70
C ASP A 104 8.16 7.09 -12.04
N GLY A 105 7.58 6.57 -10.95
CA GLY A 105 6.43 7.16 -10.27
C GLY A 105 5.08 6.80 -10.87
N SER A 106 5.04 6.01 -11.94
CA SER A 106 3.80 5.54 -12.53
C SER A 106 3.08 4.52 -11.62
N ARG A 107 1.81 4.26 -11.97
CA ARG A 107 0.96 3.30 -11.27
C ARG A 107 1.53 1.89 -11.39
N LEU A 108 1.38 1.11 -10.32
CA LEU A 108 1.82 -0.28 -10.31
C LEU A 108 1.07 -1.12 -11.35
N GLY A 109 1.79 -1.63 -12.35
CA GLY A 109 1.24 -2.61 -13.28
C GLY A 109 0.90 -3.94 -12.60
N LEU A 110 -0.02 -4.72 -13.20
CA LEU A 110 -0.41 -6.05 -12.70
C LEU A 110 0.80 -6.99 -12.58
N ARG A 111 1.65 -7.04 -13.62
CA ARG A 111 2.86 -7.87 -13.65
C ARG A 111 3.84 -7.46 -12.57
N THR A 112 4.07 -6.15 -12.45
CA THR A 112 4.95 -5.55 -11.44
C THR A 112 4.50 -5.89 -10.02
N ALA A 113 3.20 -5.73 -9.75
CA ALA A 113 2.59 -6.11 -8.47
C ALA A 113 2.72 -7.62 -8.19
N ALA A 114 2.54 -8.47 -9.20
CA ALA A 114 2.65 -9.92 -9.06
C ALA A 114 4.08 -10.37 -8.74
N VAL A 115 5.08 -9.90 -9.50
CA VAL A 115 6.50 -10.21 -9.27
C VAL A 115 6.91 -9.79 -7.85
N ARG A 116 6.54 -8.56 -7.47
CA ARG A 116 6.80 -8.03 -6.13
C ARG A 116 6.20 -8.92 -5.04
N ASN A 117 4.99 -9.43 -5.23
CA ASN A 117 4.31 -10.26 -4.24
C ASN A 117 4.85 -11.70 -4.20
N ILE A 118 5.26 -12.27 -5.33
CA ILE A 118 5.91 -13.59 -5.40
C ILE A 118 7.26 -13.55 -4.68
N VAL A 119 8.07 -12.51 -4.91
CA VAL A 119 9.35 -12.37 -4.18
C VAL A 119 9.11 -12.18 -2.68
N ARG A 120 8.01 -11.53 -2.28
CA ARG A 120 7.62 -11.47 -0.86
C ARG A 120 7.31 -12.85 -0.28
N TYR A 121 6.84 -13.82 -1.07
CA TYR A 121 6.68 -15.20 -0.62
C TYR A 121 8.02 -15.81 -0.22
N VAL A 122 9.05 -15.59 -1.05
CA VAL A 122 10.42 -16.05 -0.78
C VAL A 122 11.01 -15.34 0.44
N ASP A 123 10.80 -14.02 0.55
CA ASP A 123 11.26 -13.21 1.69
C ASP A 123 10.55 -13.57 3.02
N TRP A 124 9.39 -14.22 3.01
CA TRP A 124 8.65 -14.63 4.21
C TRP A 124 9.03 -16.02 4.72
N LEU A 125 9.79 -16.80 3.95
CA LEU A 125 10.43 -17.99 4.47
C LEU A 125 11.48 -17.55 5.53
N PRO A 126 11.66 -18.28 6.65
CA PRO A 126 12.56 -17.88 7.73
C PRO A 126 13.97 -17.48 7.26
N ALA A 127 14.48 -18.14 6.22
CA ALA A 127 15.75 -17.81 5.58
C ALA A 127 15.70 -16.54 4.71
N GLY A 128 14.60 -16.29 4.01
CA GLY A 128 14.40 -15.10 3.18
C GLY A 128 14.23 -13.82 3.98
N TYR A 129 13.63 -13.89 5.17
CA TYR A 129 13.38 -12.71 6.01
C TYR A 129 14.68 -12.09 6.53
N ALA A 130 15.62 -12.93 6.97
CA ALA A 130 16.94 -12.50 7.44
C ALA A 130 17.74 -11.82 6.32
N VAL A 131 17.71 -12.39 5.10
CA VAL A 131 18.41 -11.86 3.92
C VAL A 131 17.76 -10.56 3.43
N GLY A 132 16.43 -10.54 3.31
CA GLY A 132 15.66 -9.37 2.87
C GLY A 132 15.80 -8.18 3.82
N TRP A 133 15.82 -8.42 5.13
CA TRP A 133 16.09 -7.39 6.14
C TRP A 133 17.53 -6.86 6.07
N LEU A 134 18.52 -7.74 5.94
CA LEU A 134 19.93 -7.36 5.84
C LEU A 134 20.21 -6.52 4.58
N LEU A 135 19.61 -6.90 3.45
CA LEU A 135 19.71 -6.17 2.18
C LEU A 135 19.01 -4.80 2.24
N ALA A 136 17.83 -4.73 2.85
CA ALA A 136 17.10 -3.47 3.01
C ALA A 136 17.84 -2.47 3.90
N ARG A 137 18.50 -2.95 4.96
CA ARG A 137 19.30 -2.12 5.88
C ARG A 137 20.57 -1.55 5.22
N ARG A 138 21.10 -2.21 4.17
CA ARG A 138 22.26 -1.76 3.38
C ARG A 138 21.88 -0.87 2.19
N SER A 139 20.59 -0.66 1.91
CA SER A 139 20.12 0.10 0.76
C SER A 139 19.90 1.57 1.11
N SER A 140 20.45 2.49 0.31
CA SER A 140 20.25 3.94 0.44
C SER A 140 18.80 4.38 0.21
N THR A 141 17.97 3.57 -0.42
CA THR A 141 16.55 3.85 -0.74
C THR A 141 15.58 3.01 0.10
N GLY A 142 16.06 2.14 0.99
CA GLY A 142 15.20 1.26 1.80
C GLY A 142 14.38 0.25 0.99
N LYS A 143 14.82 -0.08 -0.24
CA LYS A 143 14.17 -1.08 -1.10
C LYS A 143 14.43 -2.49 -0.56
N ARG A 144 13.36 -3.28 -0.38
CA ARG A 144 13.43 -4.72 -0.11
C ARG A 144 13.82 -5.47 -1.38
N LEU A 145 14.22 -6.75 -1.26
CA LEU A 145 14.55 -7.59 -2.42
C LEU A 145 13.40 -7.61 -3.46
N GLY A 146 12.17 -7.79 -3.00
CA GLY A 146 10.98 -7.70 -3.86
C GLY A 146 10.75 -6.34 -4.51
N ASP A 147 11.16 -5.25 -3.87
CA ASP A 147 11.05 -3.91 -4.47
C ASP A 147 12.10 -3.74 -5.59
N ARG A 148 13.31 -4.28 -5.37
CA ARG A 148 14.42 -4.21 -6.34
C ARG A 148 14.14 -5.04 -7.58
N LEU A 149 13.68 -6.28 -7.40
CA LEU A 149 13.40 -7.18 -8.51
C LEU A 149 12.18 -6.75 -9.34
N ALA A 150 11.18 -6.16 -8.68
CA ALA A 150 10.02 -5.62 -9.38
C ALA A 150 10.22 -4.20 -9.93
N GLY A 151 11.35 -3.53 -9.67
CA GLY A 151 11.54 -2.14 -10.10
C GLY A 151 10.56 -1.15 -9.44
N THR A 152 10.20 -1.37 -8.18
CA THR A 152 9.20 -0.55 -7.46
C THR A 152 9.83 0.30 -6.35
N LEU A 153 9.10 1.32 -5.93
CA LEU A 153 9.48 2.26 -4.89
C LEU A 153 8.33 2.43 -3.89
N VAL A 154 8.67 2.63 -2.62
CA VAL A 154 7.70 3.03 -1.59
C VAL A 154 7.97 4.48 -1.22
N VAL A 155 6.96 5.32 -1.39
CA VAL A 155 7.05 6.78 -1.25
C VAL A 155 5.93 7.33 -0.40
N ARG A 156 6.02 8.62 -0.09
CA ARG A 156 4.95 9.40 0.54
C ARG A 156 4.17 10.18 -0.53
N PRO A 157 2.90 10.51 -0.27
CA PRO A 157 2.18 11.46 -1.12
C PRO A 157 2.79 12.86 -0.98
N VAL A 158 2.83 13.61 -2.09
CA VAL A 158 3.08 15.06 -2.05
C VAL A 158 2.03 15.67 -1.12
N THR A 159 2.49 16.31 -0.06
CA THR A 159 1.63 17.14 0.78
C THR A 159 1.76 18.55 0.23
N THR A 160 0.99 18.87 -0.80
CA THR A 160 0.84 20.28 -1.21
C THR A 160 0.24 20.97 0.00
N ALA A 161 1.02 21.78 0.70
CA ALA A 161 0.43 22.75 1.61
C ALA A 161 -0.58 23.53 0.76
N ASP A 162 -1.85 23.55 1.16
CA ASP A 162 -2.84 24.41 0.51
C ASP A 162 -2.21 25.79 0.37
N PRO A 163 -2.08 26.35 -0.85
CA PRO A 163 -1.55 27.69 -0.99
C PRO A 163 -2.49 28.63 -0.22
N LEU A 164 -2.04 29.09 0.95
CA LEU A 164 -2.76 30.06 1.79
C LEU A 164 -2.93 31.43 1.11
N TYR A 165 -2.42 31.58 -0.11
CA TYR A 165 -2.70 32.69 -1.02
C TYR A 165 -3.32 32.13 -2.29
N THR A 166 -4.65 32.12 -2.35
CA THR A 166 -5.32 32.34 -3.63
C THR A 166 -4.90 33.72 -4.09
N THR A 167 -3.98 33.83 -5.04
CA THR A 167 -3.71 35.12 -5.68
C THR A 167 -5.00 35.58 -6.36
N GLU A 168 -5.67 36.56 -5.74
CA GLU A 168 -6.85 37.28 -6.26
C GLU A 168 -6.60 37.96 -7.63
N ARG A 169 -5.40 37.84 -8.19
CA ARG A 169 -5.03 38.43 -9.49
C ARG A 169 -5.90 37.99 -10.66
N GLU A 170 -6.39 36.74 -10.66
CA GLU A 170 -7.28 36.29 -11.74
C GLU A 170 -8.66 36.97 -11.72
N ARG A 171 -9.07 37.57 -10.59
CA ARG A 171 -10.36 38.27 -10.51
C ARG A 171 -10.26 39.72 -11.01
N TYR A 172 -9.08 40.33 -10.90
CA TYR A 172 -8.85 41.71 -11.35
C TYR A 172 -8.69 41.81 -12.87
N ASP A 173 -8.02 40.84 -13.50
CA ASP A 173 -7.79 40.84 -14.96
C ASP A 173 -9.08 40.59 -15.77
N VAL A 174 -10.10 39.97 -15.17
CA VAL A 174 -11.41 39.74 -15.81
C VAL A 174 -12.34 40.94 -15.69
N GLU A 175 -12.26 41.71 -14.59
CA GLU A 175 -13.08 42.92 -14.41
C GLU A 175 -12.58 44.11 -15.25
N ASP A 176 -11.27 44.26 -15.46
CA ASP A 176 -10.71 45.38 -16.23
C ASP A 176 -10.77 45.17 -17.76
N GLY A 177 -10.87 43.91 -18.22
CA GLY A 177 -10.90 43.58 -19.66
C GLY A 177 -12.28 43.69 -20.33
N SER A 178 -13.37 43.81 -19.57
CA SER A 178 -14.74 43.71 -20.11
C SER A 178 -15.40 45.05 -20.45
N THR A 179 -14.79 46.19 -20.14
CA THR A 179 -15.46 47.49 -20.32
C THR A 179 -14.76 48.35 -21.36
N LYS A 180 -15.43 48.54 -22.51
CA LYS A 180 -15.22 49.57 -23.55
C LYS A 180 -14.42 49.15 -24.79
N THR A 181 -14.92 48.14 -25.48
CA THR A 181 -15.08 48.22 -26.94
C THR A 181 -16.59 48.24 -27.21
N THR A 182 -17.02 49.05 -28.18
CA THR A 182 -18.40 49.27 -28.67
C THR A 182 -19.06 50.55 -28.16
N GLU A 183 -18.74 51.67 -28.83
CA GLU A 183 -19.72 52.51 -29.55
C GLU A 183 -18.98 53.66 -30.24
N ARG A 184 -18.44 53.36 -31.42
CA ARG A 184 -18.18 54.32 -32.49
C ARG A 184 -18.89 53.76 -33.71
N GLN A 185 -20.06 54.31 -34.03
CA GLN A 185 -20.53 54.64 -35.38
C GLN A 185 -21.96 55.18 -35.31
#